data_AF-U1PNX0-F1
#
_entry.id   AF-U1PNX0-F1
#
_cell.length_a   1.000
_cell.length_b   1.000
_cell.length_c   1.000
_cell.angle_alpha   90.00
_cell.angle_beta   90.00
_cell.angle_gamma   90.00
#
_symmetry.space_group_name_H-M   'P 1'
#
loop_
_entity.id
_entity.type
_entity.pdbx_description
1 polymer ?
#
loop_
_entity_poly.entity_id
_entity_poly.type
_entity_poly.pdbx_seq_one_letter_code
_entity_poly.pdbx_strand_id
1 'polypeptide(L)'
;MSRTGRPSDDAGPTDPDAGVYFYSLDADGLAGVAGARLLHSLPYYFASVDIEETGDGVRFTSRRRHPGARAVGFAAEYAPTGESYTADRGSLDSFLTDRVRYFAETSDGDLRYATVSHERWPLYDADLELYRNDLFDANGFATPAGDPIVHYSPRVTTNASQSRPVAELAGVRRS
;
A
#
# COMPACT_ATOMS: atom_id res chain seq x y z
N MET A 1 1.73 -20.74 -42.91
CA MET A 1 1.63 -19.28 -43.02
C MET A 1 1.34 -18.72 -41.65
N SER A 2 2.38 -18.48 -40.85
CA SER A 2 2.28 -18.04 -39.46
C SER A 2 2.51 -16.54 -39.42
N ARG A 3 1.56 -15.79 -38.87
CA ARG A 3 1.65 -14.34 -38.66
C ARG A 3 2.00 -14.13 -37.19
N THR A 4 3.27 -13.84 -36.93
CA THR A 4 3.76 -13.39 -35.62
C THR A 4 3.26 -11.96 -35.41
N GLY A 5 2.36 -11.77 -34.45
CA GLY A 5 1.99 -10.44 -33.96
C GLY A 5 3.15 -9.83 -33.18
N ARG A 6 3.54 -8.62 -33.56
CA ARG A 6 4.49 -7.75 -32.86
C ARG A 6 3.94 -7.48 -31.44
N PRO A 7 4.76 -7.51 -30.38
CA PRO A 7 4.31 -6.95 -29.10
C PRO A 7 4.05 -5.46 -29.29
N SER A 8 2.89 -5.00 -28.83
CA SER A 8 2.47 -3.61 -28.89
C SER A 8 3.39 -2.77 -28.01
N ASP A 9 4.11 -1.83 -28.62
CA ASP A 9 4.80 -0.73 -27.94
C ASP A 9 3.76 0.23 -27.32
N ASP A 10 3.25 -0.09 -26.13
CA ASP A 10 2.34 0.79 -25.38
C ASP A 10 2.66 0.88 -23.87
N ALA A 11 3.89 0.52 -23.48
CA ALA A 11 4.43 0.82 -22.17
C ALA A 11 5.09 2.21 -22.20
N GLY A 12 4.31 3.27 -21.97
CA GLY A 12 4.88 4.52 -21.47
C GLY A 12 5.67 4.25 -20.18
N PRO A 13 6.73 5.02 -19.86
CA PRO A 13 7.63 4.65 -18.77
C PRO A 13 6.90 4.78 -17.42
N THR A 14 6.43 3.66 -16.88
CA THR A 14 6.38 3.51 -15.43
C THR A 14 7.83 3.58 -14.96
N ASP A 15 8.16 4.64 -14.22
CA ASP A 15 9.48 4.80 -13.63
C ASP A 15 9.86 3.48 -12.92
N PRO A 16 10.93 2.80 -13.34
CA PRO A 16 11.37 1.56 -12.71
C PRO A 16 11.80 1.77 -11.25
N ASP A 17 11.85 3.00 -10.75
CA ASP A 17 12.12 3.33 -9.35
C ASP A 17 10.84 3.72 -8.57
N ALA A 18 9.67 3.80 -9.22
CA ALA A 18 8.41 4.08 -8.56
C ALA A 18 7.95 2.88 -7.71
N GLY A 19 7.83 3.11 -6.40
CA GLY A 19 7.28 2.16 -5.45
C GLY A 19 6.74 2.86 -4.20
N VAL A 20 6.17 2.08 -3.30
CA VAL A 20 5.77 2.56 -1.97
C VAL A 20 6.81 2.16 -0.93
N TYR A 21 7.08 3.03 0.04
CA TYR A 21 7.88 2.67 1.20
C TYR A 21 6.97 2.44 2.39
N PHE A 22 7.09 1.29 3.04
CA PHE A 22 6.30 0.97 4.24
C PHE A 22 7.09 1.35 5.50
N TYR A 23 6.61 2.37 6.22
CA TYR A 23 7.15 2.72 7.55
C TYR A 23 6.65 1.76 8.64
N SER A 24 5.37 1.39 8.57
CA SER A 24 4.77 0.43 9.49
C SER A 24 3.53 -0.20 8.84
N LEU A 25 3.25 -1.47 9.13
CA LEU A 25 2.07 -2.18 8.66
C LEU A 25 1.34 -2.79 9.85
N ASP A 26 0.12 -2.37 10.14
CA ASP A 26 -0.71 -3.02 11.16
C ASP A 26 -1.51 -4.14 10.50
N ALA A 27 -1.52 -5.34 11.12
CA ALA A 27 -2.35 -6.44 10.63
C ALA A 27 -2.92 -7.29 11.76
N ASP A 28 -4.13 -7.78 11.52
CA ASP A 28 -4.81 -8.74 12.38
C ASP A 28 -4.46 -10.18 11.94
N GLY A 29 -4.13 -11.03 12.90
CA GLY A 29 -3.71 -12.41 12.68
C GLY A 29 -2.19 -12.63 12.75
N LEU A 30 -1.77 -13.31 13.83
CA LEU A 30 -0.37 -13.68 14.10
C LEU A 30 0.25 -14.56 13.00
N ALA A 31 -0.53 -15.38 12.30
CA ALA A 31 -0.05 -16.30 11.27
C ALA A 31 0.31 -15.60 9.94
N GLY A 32 -0.53 -14.64 9.50
CA GLY A 32 -0.24 -13.79 8.34
C GLY A 32 0.91 -12.83 8.62
N VAL A 33 0.94 -12.26 9.82
CA VAL A 33 2.05 -11.42 10.31
C VAL A 33 3.36 -12.20 10.38
N ALA A 34 3.34 -13.45 10.86
CA ALA A 34 4.54 -14.29 10.92
C ALA A 34 5.02 -14.69 9.51
N GLY A 35 4.13 -15.12 8.62
CA GLY A 35 4.49 -15.46 7.23
C GLY A 35 5.05 -14.26 6.46
N ALA A 36 4.43 -13.08 6.61
CA ALA A 36 4.88 -11.85 5.96
C ALA A 36 6.18 -11.30 6.57
N ARG A 37 6.37 -11.37 7.89
CA ARG A 37 7.65 -10.99 8.53
C ARG A 37 8.79 -11.93 8.15
N LEU A 38 8.56 -13.26 8.15
CA LEU A 38 9.61 -14.23 7.82
C LEU A 38 10.00 -14.21 6.34
N LEU A 39 9.04 -14.02 5.43
CA LEU A 39 9.30 -14.13 3.98
C LEU A 39 9.56 -12.77 3.30
N HIS A 40 9.08 -11.67 3.89
CA HIS A 40 9.14 -10.35 3.26
C HIS A 40 9.85 -9.27 4.08
N SER A 41 10.23 -9.56 5.33
CA SER A 41 10.90 -8.63 6.26
C SER A 41 10.18 -7.28 6.39
N LEU A 42 8.86 -7.30 6.25
CA LEU A 42 8.02 -6.12 6.33
C LEU A 42 7.83 -5.70 7.80
N PRO A 43 7.73 -4.38 8.10
CA PRO A 43 7.57 -3.85 9.46
C PRO A 43 6.14 -4.05 9.95
N TYR A 44 5.68 -5.30 9.98
CA TYR A 44 4.36 -5.65 10.48
C TYR A 44 4.31 -5.51 11.99
N TYR A 45 3.27 -4.88 12.50
CA TYR A 45 2.94 -4.83 13.90
C TYR A 45 1.64 -5.60 14.09
N PHE A 46 1.63 -6.43 15.13
CA PHE A 46 0.39 -7.07 15.54
C PHE A 46 -0.61 -6.00 15.97
N ALA A 47 -1.81 -6.02 15.38
CA ALA A 47 -2.90 -5.13 15.68
C ALA A 47 -4.20 -5.91 15.79
N SER A 48 -5.16 -5.36 16.52
CA SER A 48 -6.56 -5.77 16.43
C SER A 48 -7.22 -4.86 15.40
N VAL A 49 -7.80 -5.45 14.36
CA VAL A 49 -8.45 -4.73 13.26
C VAL A 49 -9.90 -5.19 13.15
N ASP A 50 -10.82 -4.24 13.08
CA ASP A 50 -12.24 -4.47 12.86
C ASP A 50 -12.65 -3.73 11.60
N ILE A 51 -13.28 -4.47 10.67
CA ILE A 51 -13.78 -3.95 9.40
C ILE A 51 -15.23 -4.36 9.29
N GLU A 52 -16.12 -3.39 9.32
CA GLU A 52 -17.57 -3.58 9.23
C GLU A 52 -18.07 -2.94 7.95
N GLU A 53 -18.68 -3.74 7.07
CA GLU A 53 -19.47 -3.21 5.95
C GLU A 53 -20.76 -2.61 6.52
N THR A 54 -20.95 -1.32 6.32
CA THR A 54 -22.18 -0.58 6.62
C THR A 54 -23.06 -0.52 5.37
N GLY A 55 -24.26 0.05 5.44
CA GLY A 55 -25.19 0.10 4.31
C GLY A 55 -24.56 0.57 3.00
N ASP A 56 -23.78 1.65 3.05
CA ASP A 56 -23.20 2.30 1.86
C ASP A 56 -21.67 2.47 1.94
N GLY A 57 -21.01 1.94 2.97
CA GLY A 57 -19.59 2.21 3.23
C GLY A 57 -18.93 1.22 4.18
N VAL A 58 -17.78 1.59 4.73
CA VAL A 58 -16.99 0.75 5.62
C VAL A 58 -16.63 1.53 6.88
N ARG A 59 -16.84 0.92 8.04
CA ARG A 59 -16.24 1.34 9.31
C ARG A 59 -15.00 0.52 9.55
N PHE A 60 -13.88 1.22 9.73
CA PHE A 60 -12.57 0.59 9.95
C PHE A 60 -11.98 1.07 11.27
N THR A 61 -11.57 0.14 12.12
CA THR A 61 -10.76 0.45 13.31
C THR A 61 -9.55 -0.46 13.40
N SER A 62 -8.41 0.12 13.79
CA SER A 62 -7.17 -0.60 14.08
C SER A 62 -6.56 -0.11 15.38
N ARG A 63 -6.08 -1.05 16.19
CA ARG A 63 -5.33 -0.78 17.41
C ARG A 63 -4.10 -1.67 17.45
N ARG A 64 -2.92 -1.07 17.31
CA ARG A 64 -1.63 -1.77 17.47
C ARG A 64 -1.50 -2.34 18.88
N ARG A 65 -1.23 -3.64 18.98
CA ARG A 65 -1.05 -4.42 20.22
C ARG A 65 0.32 -5.10 20.29
N HIS A 66 1.21 -4.81 19.35
CA HIS A 66 2.51 -5.47 19.27
C HIS A 66 3.34 -5.23 20.55
N PRO A 67 3.81 -6.28 21.24
CA PRO A 67 4.62 -6.12 22.45
C PRO A 67 5.88 -5.29 22.18
N GLY A 68 6.17 -4.33 23.07
CA GLY A 68 7.33 -3.45 22.95
C GLY A 68 7.21 -2.33 21.90
N ALA A 69 6.14 -2.30 21.11
CA ALA A 69 5.88 -1.20 20.18
C ALA A 69 5.04 -0.09 20.82
N ARG A 70 5.19 1.13 20.31
CA ARG A 70 4.29 2.26 20.61
C ARG A 70 2.85 1.88 20.28
N ALA A 71 1.90 2.24 21.15
CA ALA A 71 0.48 2.11 20.85
C ALA A 71 0.08 3.08 19.72
N VAL A 72 -0.61 2.56 18.71
CA VAL A 72 -1.06 3.31 17.52
C VAL A 72 -2.51 2.96 17.26
N GLY A 73 -3.35 3.96 17.03
CA GLY A 73 -4.74 3.76 16.66
C GLY A 73 -5.08 4.47 15.35
N PHE A 74 -5.96 3.83 14.59
CA PHE A 74 -6.61 4.40 13.42
C PHE A 74 -8.10 4.05 13.48
N ALA A 75 -8.97 5.02 13.21
CA ALA A 75 -10.41 4.80 13.16
C ALA A 75 -11.05 5.77 12.17
N ALA A 76 -11.81 5.24 11.23
CA ALA A 76 -12.49 6.01 10.20
C ALA A 76 -13.75 5.30 9.69
N GLU A 77 -14.65 6.09 9.11
CA GLU A 77 -15.71 5.63 8.23
C GLU A 77 -15.50 6.22 6.84
N TYR A 78 -15.70 5.42 5.80
CA TYR A 78 -15.59 5.90 4.43
C TYR A 78 -16.60 5.21 3.53
N ALA A 79 -17.06 5.92 2.49
CA ALA A 79 -18.02 5.42 1.53
C ALA A 79 -17.65 5.89 0.12
N PRO A 80 -17.73 5.04 -0.91
CA PRO A 80 -17.57 5.49 -2.29
C PRO A 80 -18.65 6.49 -2.67
N THR A 81 -18.27 7.48 -3.48
CA THR A 81 -19.16 8.47 -4.07
C THR A 81 -19.02 8.46 -5.59
N GLY A 82 -20.10 8.81 -6.28
CA GLY A 82 -20.11 8.92 -7.74
C GLY A 82 -19.98 7.58 -8.47
N GLU A 83 -19.45 7.65 -9.69
CA GLU A 83 -19.27 6.50 -10.59
C GLU A 83 -17.84 5.98 -10.55
N SER A 84 -17.67 4.69 -10.86
CA SER A 84 -16.33 4.12 -10.96
C SER A 84 -15.56 4.67 -12.15
N TYR A 85 -14.27 4.91 -11.96
CA TYR A 85 -13.35 5.28 -13.01
C TYR A 85 -12.03 4.52 -12.92
N THR A 86 -11.22 4.59 -13.97
CA THR A 86 -9.83 4.10 -13.95
C THR A 86 -8.93 5.31 -14.04
N ALA A 87 -7.90 5.37 -13.20
CA ALA A 87 -6.96 6.48 -13.22
C ALA A 87 -6.30 6.65 -14.59
N ASP A 88 -6.24 7.89 -15.07
CA ASP A 88 -5.51 8.25 -16.27
C ASP A 88 -4.01 8.07 -16.06
N ARG A 89 -3.30 7.55 -17.07
CA ARG A 89 -1.85 7.35 -17.00
C ARG A 89 -1.15 8.68 -16.75
N GLY A 90 -0.30 8.72 -15.73
CA GLY A 90 0.45 9.93 -15.34
C GLY A 90 -0.33 10.93 -14.48
N SER A 91 -1.59 10.64 -14.14
CA SER A 91 -2.34 11.40 -13.14
C SER A 91 -1.79 11.18 -11.72
N LEU A 92 -2.19 12.05 -10.79
CA LEU A 92 -1.91 11.85 -9.36
C LEU A 92 -2.56 10.56 -8.84
N ASP A 93 -3.76 10.23 -9.30
CA ASP A 93 -4.47 9.01 -8.88
C ASP A 93 -3.68 7.76 -9.31
N SER A 94 -3.25 7.70 -10.57
CA SER A 94 -2.38 6.62 -11.04
C SER A 94 -1.06 6.63 -10.29
N PHE A 95 -0.57 7.82 -9.89
CA PHE A 95 0.60 7.90 -9.02
C PHE A 95 0.33 7.24 -7.65
N LEU A 96 -0.82 7.46 -7.03
CA LEU A 96 -1.12 6.91 -5.71
C LEU A 96 -1.45 5.41 -5.74
N THR A 97 -2.01 4.90 -6.84
CA THR A 97 -2.58 3.54 -6.88
C THR A 97 -1.79 2.53 -7.72
N ASP A 98 -1.08 2.93 -8.78
CA ASP A 98 -0.41 2.00 -9.71
C ASP A 98 1.06 1.74 -9.34
N ARG A 99 1.30 1.37 -8.08
CA ARG A 99 2.65 1.16 -7.53
C ARG A 99 3.08 -0.30 -7.71
N VAL A 100 4.01 -0.53 -8.63
CA VAL A 100 4.48 -1.88 -9.01
C VAL A 100 5.59 -2.43 -8.11
N ARG A 101 6.03 -1.69 -7.09
CA ARG A 101 7.05 -2.12 -6.13
C ARG A 101 6.73 -1.61 -4.74
N TYR A 102 7.17 -2.35 -3.74
CA TYR A 102 7.33 -1.80 -2.39
C TYR A 102 8.78 -1.92 -1.91
N PHE A 103 9.11 -1.05 -0.97
CA PHE A 103 10.36 -1.02 -0.22
C PHE A 103 10.04 -1.10 1.27
N ALA A 104 10.92 -1.76 2.02
CA ALA A 104 10.83 -1.83 3.47
C ALA A 104 12.22 -2.00 4.08
N GLU A 105 12.39 -1.42 5.26
CA GLU A 105 13.57 -1.60 6.10
C GLU A 105 13.33 -2.73 7.09
N THR A 106 14.30 -3.63 7.22
CA THR A 106 14.28 -4.68 8.24
C THR A 106 14.62 -4.10 9.62
N SER A 107 14.39 -4.87 10.68
CA SER A 107 14.80 -4.47 12.04
C SER A 107 16.31 -4.22 12.19
N ASP A 108 17.12 -4.79 11.30
CA ASP A 108 18.58 -4.66 11.30
C ASP A 108 19.06 -3.50 10.41
N GLY A 109 18.13 -2.73 9.81
CA GLY A 109 18.43 -1.56 8.97
C GLY A 109 18.65 -1.88 7.48
N ASP A 110 18.43 -3.13 7.06
CA ASP A 110 18.61 -3.51 5.66
C ASP A 110 17.39 -3.12 4.81
N LEU A 111 17.64 -2.46 3.67
CA LEU A 111 16.58 -2.14 2.71
C LEU A 111 16.30 -3.33 1.78
N ARG A 112 15.03 -3.69 1.69
CA ARG A 112 14.50 -4.73 0.80
C ARG A 112 13.44 -4.18 -0.12
N TYR A 113 13.23 -4.87 -1.24
CA TYR A 113 12.18 -4.56 -2.19
C TYR A 113 11.46 -5.83 -2.67
N ALA A 114 10.23 -5.68 -3.14
CA ALA A 114 9.55 -6.68 -3.95
C ALA A 114 8.71 -6.01 -5.04
N THR A 115 8.43 -6.74 -6.11
CA THR A 115 7.51 -6.31 -7.15
C THR A 115 6.09 -6.72 -6.76
N VAL A 116 5.13 -5.81 -7.00
CA VAL A 116 3.70 -6.02 -6.80
C VAL A 116 3.04 -6.03 -8.17
N SER A 117 2.22 -7.04 -8.44
CA SER A 117 1.33 -7.06 -9.60
C SER A 117 -0.11 -7.08 -9.14
N HIS A 118 -0.90 -6.16 -9.71
CA HIS A 118 -2.33 -6.08 -9.52
C HIS A 118 -2.96 -5.59 -10.83
N GLU A 119 -4.24 -5.90 -11.02
CA GLU A 119 -5.03 -5.25 -12.07
C GLU A 119 -5.15 -3.75 -11.76
N ARG A 120 -5.38 -2.90 -12.78
CA ARG A 120 -5.68 -1.49 -12.50
C ARG A 120 -6.93 -1.39 -11.62
N TRP A 121 -6.84 -0.60 -10.56
CA TRP A 121 -7.92 -0.51 -9.59
C TRP A 121 -9.10 0.23 -10.21
N PRO A 122 -10.34 -0.30 -10.13
CA PRO A 122 -11.52 0.51 -10.32
C PRO A 122 -11.62 1.46 -9.12
N LEU A 123 -11.48 2.75 -9.37
CA LEU A 123 -11.50 3.79 -8.35
C LEU A 123 -12.88 4.44 -8.27
N TYR A 124 -13.18 4.93 -7.09
CA TYR A 124 -14.28 5.84 -6.80
C TYR A 124 -13.69 6.97 -5.97
N ASP A 125 -14.22 8.18 -6.15
CA ASP A 125 -14.08 9.19 -5.10
C ASP A 125 -14.74 8.66 -3.82
N ALA A 126 -14.36 9.20 -2.65
CA ALA A 126 -14.94 8.72 -1.40
C ALA A 126 -15.05 9.84 -0.36
N ASP A 127 -16.12 9.77 0.41
CA ASP A 127 -16.24 10.54 1.63
C ASP A 127 -15.48 9.83 2.76
N LEU A 128 -14.89 10.61 3.67
CA LEU A 128 -14.13 10.11 4.80
C LEU A 128 -14.50 10.88 6.06
N GLU A 129 -14.97 10.15 7.07
CA GLU A 129 -15.05 10.63 8.45
C GLU A 129 -13.91 10.02 9.25
N LEU A 130 -12.93 10.85 9.64
CA LEU A 130 -11.74 10.42 10.34
C LEU A 130 -11.87 10.68 11.85
N TYR A 131 -12.00 9.62 12.65
CA TYR A 131 -12.09 9.72 14.10
C TYR A 131 -10.74 9.70 14.80
N ARG A 132 -9.76 8.99 14.22
CA ARG A 132 -8.40 8.88 14.77
C ARG A 132 -7.39 8.52 13.70
N ASN A 133 -6.24 9.18 13.71
CA ASN A 133 -5.08 8.80 12.90
C ASN A 133 -3.78 9.14 13.63
N ASP A 134 -3.20 8.13 14.28
CA ASP A 134 -1.90 8.29 14.95
C ASP A 134 -0.72 7.93 14.04
N LEU A 135 -0.95 7.55 12.78
CA LEU A 135 0.08 6.96 11.90
C LEU A 135 1.18 7.96 11.54
N PHE A 136 0.86 9.25 11.40
CA PHE A 136 1.86 10.28 11.10
C PHE A 136 2.86 10.42 12.27
N ASP A 137 2.36 10.73 13.46
CA ASP A 137 3.18 10.90 14.66
C ASP A 137 3.92 9.60 15.03
N ALA A 138 3.28 8.44 14.90
CA ALA A 138 3.92 7.15 15.13
C ALA A 138 5.15 6.90 14.25
N ASN A 139 5.21 7.53 13.07
CA ASN A 139 6.32 7.42 12.13
C ASN A 139 7.15 8.71 12.03
N GLY A 140 7.02 9.64 12.99
CA GLY A 140 7.84 10.85 13.07
C GLY A 140 7.44 11.97 12.10
N PHE A 141 6.24 11.91 11.52
CA PHE A 141 5.71 12.93 10.62
C PHE A 141 4.78 13.89 11.34
N ALA A 142 4.77 15.15 10.88
CA ALA A 142 3.71 16.07 11.21
C ALA A 142 2.41 15.69 10.48
N THR A 143 1.27 15.95 11.10
CA THR A 143 -0.03 15.81 10.43
C THR A 143 -0.12 16.83 9.28
N PRO A 144 -0.49 16.41 8.05
CA PRO A 144 -0.68 17.33 6.94
C PRO A 144 -1.77 18.37 7.23
N ALA A 145 -1.58 19.60 6.75
CA ALA A 145 -2.49 20.72 7.03
C ALA A 145 -3.66 20.87 6.03
N GLY A 146 -3.79 19.96 5.06
CA GLY A 146 -4.82 19.99 4.02
C GLY A 146 -5.76 18.78 4.09
N ASP A 147 -6.86 18.87 3.34
CA ASP A 147 -7.81 17.77 3.24
C ASP A 147 -7.17 16.55 2.57
N PRO A 148 -7.48 15.33 3.06
CA PRO A 148 -6.97 14.12 2.46
C PRO A 148 -7.57 13.92 1.07
N ILE A 149 -6.77 13.37 0.16
CA ILE A 149 -7.27 12.77 -1.07
C ILE A 149 -7.73 11.36 -0.71
N VAL A 150 -8.98 11.02 -1.04
CA VAL A 150 -9.59 9.75 -0.63
C VAL A 150 -10.15 9.05 -1.85
N HIS A 151 -9.66 7.83 -2.07
CA HIS A 151 -10.16 6.93 -3.10
C HIS A 151 -10.63 5.64 -2.46
N TYR A 152 -11.73 5.11 -2.98
CA TYR A 152 -12.18 3.76 -2.67
C TYR A 152 -11.96 2.85 -3.88
N SER A 153 -11.59 1.60 -3.60
CA SER A 153 -11.62 0.53 -4.60
C SER A 153 -12.12 -0.76 -3.97
N PRO A 154 -13.04 -1.49 -4.63
CA PRO A 154 -13.36 -2.85 -4.21
C PRO A 154 -12.11 -3.74 -4.33
N ARG A 155 -12.10 -4.83 -3.56
CA ARG A 155 -10.95 -5.75 -3.50
C ARG A 155 -10.46 -6.15 -4.90
N VAL A 156 -9.20 -5.89 -5.18
CA VAL A 156 -8.47 -6.43 -6.33
C VAL A 156 -7.53 -7.55 -5.91
N THR A 157 -7.25 -8.47 -6.83
CA THR A 157 -6.23 -9.50 -6.60
C THR A 157 -4.85 -8.87 -6.73
N THR A 158 -4.02 -9.03 -5.69
CA THR A 158 -2.66 -8.52 -5.65
C THR A 158 -1.70 -9.68 -5.39
N ASN A 159 -0.63 -9.76 -6.17
CA ASN A 159 0.46 -10.72 -5.97
C ASN A 159 1.76 -9.97 -5.69
N ALA A 160 2.52 -10.44 -4.72
CA ALA A 160 3.85 -9.93 -4.42
C ALA A 160 4.91 -10.97 -4.79
N SER A 161 6.02 -10.52 -5.39
CA SER A 161 7.19 -11.37 -5.56
C SER A 161 7.85 -11.68 -4.21
N GLN A 162 8.84 -12.58 -4.22
CA GLN A 162 9.77 -12.72 -3.11
C GLN A 162 10.47 -11.37 -2.83
N SER A 163 10.67 -11.06 -1.54
CA SER A 163 11.44 -9.90 -1.10
C SER A 163 12.94 -10.13 -1.33
N ARG A 164 13.63 -9.14 -1.90
CA ARG A 164 15.07 -9.18 -2.22
C ARG A 164 15.80 -7.96 -1.65
N PRO A 165 17.11 -8.04 -1.35
CA PRO A 165 17.89 -6.88 -0.97
C PRO A 165 17.90 -5.81 -2.07
N VAL A 166 17.82 -4.53 -1.72
CA VAL A 166 17.92 -3.42 -2.69
C VAL A 166 19.26 -3.42 -3.44
N ALA A 167 20.32 -4.00 -2.86
CA ALA A 167 21.60 -4.19 -3.55
C ALA A 167 21.51 -5.05 -4.82
N GLU A 168 20.49 -5.90 -4.95
CA GLU A 168 20.22 -6.71 -6.14
C GLU A 168 19.37 -5.98 -7.19
N LEU A 169 18.89 -4.77 -6.88
CA LEU A 169 18.17 -3.94 -7.84
C LEU A 169 19.18 -3.35 -8.83
N ALA A 170 19.19 -3.87 -10.06
CA ALA A 170 20.05 -3.37 -11.12
C ALA A 170 19.76 -1.88 -11.38
N GLY A 171 20.70 -0.98 -11.06
CA GLY A 171 20.54 0.46 -11.25
C GLY A 171 21.03 1.33 -10.09
N VAL A 172 21.23 0.78 -8.89
CA VAL A 172 21.77 1.55 -7.75
C VAL A 172 23.26 1.79 -7.94
N ARG A 173 23.63 2.85 -8.67
CA ARG A 173 25.00 3.39 -8.59
C ARG A 173 25.18 3.95 -7.19
N ARG A 174 26.01 3.30 -6.37
CA ARG A 174 26.58 3.94 -5.19
C ARG A 174 27.49 5.07 -5.68
N SER A 175 27.13 6.33 -5.42
CA SER A 175 28.04 7.48 -5.48
C SER A 175 28.87 7.57 -4.22
#